data_AF-A0A954YG73-F1
#
_entry.id   AF-A0A954YG73-F1
#
_cell.length_a   1.000
_cell.length_b   1.000
_cell.length_c   1.000
_cell.angle_alpha   90.00
_cell.angle_beta   90.00
_cell.angle_gamma   90.00
#
_symmetry.space_group_name_H-M   'P 1'
#
loop_
_entity.id
_entity.type
_entity.pdbx_description
1 polymer ?
#
loop_
_entity_poly.entity_id
_entity_poly.type
_entity_poly.pdbx_seq_one_letter_code
_entity_poly.pdbx_strand_id
1 'polypeptide(L)'
;GWWNPWFMLLMLASTVVDYLCGMAIAKEGASQAQRKTALWVSVVGNLAVLGFFKYCGFAVGSASMVAESLGLGAFEAPEFVRNIVLPVGISFYTFQSMSYSIDLYRGHARPAPSFIDFACYVSMFPQLVAGPIVRYGSVAEQLRSREHTIEGFVTGITRFKVGFAKKVLLADPMGMMADACFGAG
;
A
#
# COMPACT_ATOMS: atom_id res chain seq x y z
N GLY A 1 -12.74 -4.23 -9.52
CA GLY A 1 -12.25 -4.88 -8.30
C GLY A 1 -12.22 -6.40 -8.34
N TRP A 2 -12.31 -7.03 -9.52
CA TRP A 2 -12.19 -8.49 -9.76
C TRP A 2 -11.21 -8.74 -10.92
N TRP A 3 -10.28 -7.81 -11.15
CA TRP A 3 -9.56 -7.70 -12.43
C TRP A 3 -8.32 -8.62 -12.50
N ASN A 4 -7.76 -9.05 -11.36
CA ASN A 4 -6.71 -10.07 -11.35
C ASN A 4 -6.60 -10.74 -9.96
N PRO A 5 -6.98 -12.03 -9.80
CA PRO A 5 -6.94 -12.74 -8.52
C PRO A 5 -5.52 -12.83 -7.93
N TRP A 6 -4.49 -12.77 -8.76
CA TRP A 6 -3.09 -12.80 -8.32
C TRP A 6 -2.74 -11.62 -7.42
N PHE A 7 -3.33 -10.45 -7.62
CA PHE A 7 -3.06 -9.28 -6.77
C PHE A 7 -3.74 -9.34 -5.42
N MET A 8 -4.93 -9.95 -5.35
CA MET A 8 -5.57 -10.22 -4.08
C MET A 8 -4.76 -11.24 -3.27
N LEU A 9 -4.25 -12.29 -3.92
CA LEU A 9 -3.37 -13.27 -3.29
C LEU A 9 -2.06 -12.63 -2.81
N LEU A 10 -1.48 -11.71 -3.58
CA LEU A 10 -0.28 -11.00 -3.17
C LEU A 10 -0.52 -10.09 -1.95
N MET A 11 -1.62 -9.34 -1.94
CA MET A 11 -2.04 -8.56 -0.78
C MET A 11 -2.26 -9.45 0.44
N LEU A 12 -2.94 -10.59 0.27
CA LEU A 12 -3.19 -11.56 1.32
C LEU A 12 -1.88 -12.15 1.86
N ALA A 13 -0.96 -12.56 0.98
CA ALA A 13 0.34 -13.08 1.36
C ALA A 13 1.16 -12.06 2.15
N SER A 14 1.22 -10.81 1.69
CA SER A 14 1.87 -9.71 2.42
C SER A 14 1.23 -9.50 3.80
N THR A 15 -0.11 -9.51 3.86
CA THR A 15 -0.87 -9.37 5.11
C THR A 15 -0.56 -10.49 6.08
N VAL A 16 -0.47 -11.75 5.62
CA VAL A 16 -0.11 -12.90 6.45
C VAL A 16 1.31 -12.75 6.99
N VAL A 17 2.28 -12.43 6.13
CA VAL A 17 3.68 -12.25 6.54
C VAL A 17 3.82 -11.16 7.59
N ASP A 18 3.20 -10.01 7.38
CA ASP A 18 3.29 -8.87 8.30
C ASP A 18 2.52 -9.10 9.61
N TYR A 19 1.40 -9.82 9.56
CA TYR A 19 0.70 -10.26 10.78
C TYR A 19 1.58 -11.17 11.63
N LEU A 20 2.24 -12.16 11.01
CA LEU A 20 3.15 -13.07 11.69
C LEU A 20 4.38 -12.33 12.25
N CYS A 21 4.93 -11.38 11.49
CA CYS A 21 6.01 -10.52 11.98
C CYS A 21 5.56 -9.69 13.19
N GLY A 22 4.36 -9.10 13.13
CA GLY A 22 3.78 -8.35 14.25
C GLY A 22 3.58 -9.21 15.50
N MET A 23 3.08 -10.44 15.36
CA MET A 23 2.98 -11.40 16.45
C MET A 23 4.35 -11.78 17.03
N ALA A 24 5.35 -11.99 16.17
CA ALA A 24 6.72 -12.31 16.61
C ALA A 24 7.37 -11.14 17.36
N ILE A 25 7.09 -9.90 16.96
CA ILE A 25 7.55 -8.69 17.66
C ILE A 25 6.88 -8.57 19.03
N ALA A 26 5.57 -8.81 19.09
CA ALA A 26 4.76 -8.64 20.29
C ALA A 26 4.81 -9.83 21.27
N LYS A 27 5.41 -10.96 20.89
CA LYS A 27 5.49 -12.17 21.72
C LYS A 27 6.17 -11.89 23.06
N GLU A 28 5.54 -12.34 24.15
CA GLU A 28 6.11 -12.27 25.50
C GLU A 28 7.40 -13.10 25.58
N GLY A 29 8.44 -12.52 26.18
CA GLY A 29 9.76 -13.15 26.26
C GLY A 29 10.59 -13.13 24.96
N ALA A 30 10.12 -12.46 23.90
CA ALA A 30 10.89 -12.32 22.67
C ALA A 30 12.20 -11.54 22.90
N SER A 31 13.32 -12.07 22.42
CA SER A 31 14.60 -11.38 22.50
C SER A 31 14.64 -10.16 21.58
N GLN A 32 15.50 -9.18 21.90
CA GLN A 32 15.71 -8.01 21.04
C GLN A 32 16.14 -8.41 19.62
N ALA A 33 16.91 -9.50 19.47
CA ALA A 33 17.29 -10.04 18.18
C ALA A 33 16.07 -10.55 17.39
N GLN A 34 15.18 -11.31 18.02
CA GLN A 34 13.96 -11.83 17.37
C GLN A 34 13.06 -10.68 16.89
N ARG A 35 12.87 -9.65 17.72
CA ARG A 35 12.08 -8.46 17.36
C ARG A 35 12.68 -7.72 16.18
N LYS A 36 14.00 -7.54 16.16
CA LYS A 36 14.71 -6.91 15.02
C LYS A 36 14.60 -7.75 13.75
N THR A 37 14.78 -9.07 13.82
CA THR A 37 14.69 -9.94 12.66
C THR A 37 13.27 -9.89 12.08
N ALA A 38 12.24 -9.99 12.90
CA ALA A 38 10.85 -9.89 12.45
C ALA A 38 10.54 -8.53 11.78
N LEU A 39 11.06 -7.43 12.36
CA LEU A 39 10.94 -6.11 11.74
C LEU A 39 11.64 -6.05 10.38
N TRP A 40 12.88 -6.55 10.28
CA TRP A 40 13.63 -6.56 9.04
C TRP A 40 12.96 -7.40 7.95
N VAL A 41 12.41 -8.56 8.31
CA VAL A 41 11.66 -9.41 7.38
C VAL A 41 10.44 -8.66 6.84
N SER A 42 9.66 -7.99 7.69
CA SER A 42 8.51 -7.19 7.27
C SER A 42 8.92 -6.02 6.36
N VAL A 43 9.93 -5.23 6.76
CA VAL A 43 10.38 -4.05 6.00
C VAL A 43 10.98 -4.46 4.65
N VAL A 44 11.91 -5.42 4.64
CA VAL A 44 12.58 -5.87 3.42
C VAL A 44 11.59 -6.58 2.51
N GLY A 45 10.68 -7.40 3.05
CA GLY A 45 9.64 -8.07 2.27
C GLY A 45 8.72 -7.08 1.55
N ASN A 46 8.19 -6.10 2.27
CA ASN A 46 7.34 -5.05 1.68
C ASN A 46 8.08 -4.20 0.65
N LEU A 47 9.33 -3.80 0.93
CA LEU A 47 10.14 -3.02 -0.01
C LEU A 47 10.54 -3.84 -1.23
N ALA A 48 10.81 -5.14 -1.10
CA ALA A 48 11.12 -6.02 -2.22
C ALA A 48 9.92 -6.16 -3.15
N VAL A 49 8.72 -6.37 -2.59
CA VAL A 49 7.46 -6.41 -3.36
C VAL A 49 7.21 -5.08 -4.07
N LEU A 50 7.32 -3.95 -3.36
CA LEU A 50 7.13 -2.63 -3.94
C LEU A 50 8.18 -2.34 -5.03
N GLY A 51 9.45 -2.67 -4.75
CA GLY A 51 10.58 -2.50 -5.65
C GLY A 51 10.41 -3.28 -6.94
N PHE A 52 10.02 -4.56 -6.81
CA PHE A 52 9.75 -5.43 -7.95
C PHE A 52 8.66 -4.86 -8.85
N PHE A 53 7.47 -4.57 -8.31
CA PHE A 53 6.36 -4.10 -9.13
C PHE A 53 6.58 -2.70 -9.71
N LYS A 54 7.29 -1.82 -8.99
CA LYS A 54 7.48 -0.43 -9.42
C LYS A 54 8.65 -0.22 -10.37
N TYR A 55 9.75 -0.97 -10.20
CA TYR A 55 11.00 -0.70 -10.90
C TYR A 55 11.45 -1.81 -11.85
N CYS A 56 10.88 -3.01 -11.78
CA CYS A 56 11.35 -4.13 -12.61
C CYS A 56 11.13 -3.87 -14.11
N GLY A 57 10.02 -3.25 -14.51
CA GLY A 57 9.79 -2.85 -15.90
C GLY A 57 10.80 -1.83 -16.42
N PHE A 58 11.13 -0.82 -15.61
CA PHE A 58 12.16 0.17 -15.94
C PHE A 58 13.57 -0.46 -16.01
N ALA A 59 13.88 -1.35 -15.06
CA ALA A 59 15.17 -2.02 -15.00
C ALA A 59 15.40 -2.93 -16.21
N VAL A 60 14.37 -3.70 -16.61
CA VAL A 60 14.40 -4.51 -17.82
C VAL A 60 14.52 -3.65 -19.07
N GLY A 61 13.72 -2.59 -19.20
CA GLY A 61 13.83 -1.68 -20.34
C GLY A 61 15.23 -1.09 -20.49
N SER A 62 15.82 -0.65 -19.37
CA SER A 62 17.20 -0.11 -19.34
C SER A 62 18.24 -1.18 -19.69
N ALA A 63 18.09 -2.39 -19.17
CA ALA A 63 19.00 -3.50 -19.47
C ALA A 63 18.94 -3.92 -20.94
N SER A 64 17.74 -3.98 -21.53
CA SER A 64 17.55 -4.27 -22.95
C SER A 64 18.21 -3.19 -23.83
N MET A 65 18.07 -1.91 -23.49
CA MET A 65 18.74 -0.80 -24.20
C MET A 65 20.27 -0.89 -24.12
N VAL A 66 20.83 -1.23 -22.95
CA VAL A 66 22.28 -1.40 -22.77
C VAL A 66 22.79 -2.62 -23.53
N ALA A 67 22.08 -3.76 -23.47
CA ALA A 67 22.46 -4.97 -24.21
C ALA A 67 22.45 -4.75 -25.74
N GLU A 68 21.48 -3.98 -26.23
CA GLU A 68 21.40 -3.56 -27.63
C GLU A 68 22.58 -2.65 -28.00
N SER A 69 22.93 -1.68 -27.14
CA SER A 69 24.09 -0.79 -27.37
C SER A 69 25.44 -1.51 -27.36
N LEU A 70 25.53 -2.66 -26.67
CA LEU A 70 26.74 -3.50 -26.59
C LEU A 70 26.77 -4.59 -27.67
N GLY A 71 25.77 -4.66 -28.56
CA GLY A 71 25.70 -5.66 -29.62
C GLY A 71 25.44 -7.09 -29.15
N LEU A 72 24.98 -7.26 -27.90
CA LEU A 72 24.71 -8.57 -27.28
C LEU A 72 23.33 -9.14 -27.64
N GLY A 73 22.58 -8.45 -28.51
CA GLY A 73 21.19 -8.79 -28.87
C GLY A 73 20.19 -8.33 -27.81
N ALA A 74 18.90 -8.27 -28.19
CA ALA A 74 17.84 -7.85 -27.29
C ALA A 74 17.72 -8.85 -26.13
N PHE A 75 17.90 -8.36 -24.89
CA PHE A 75 17.58 -9.14 -23.71
C PHE A 75 16.05 -9.32 -23.63
N GLU A 76 15.56 -10.50 -23.99
CA GLU A 76 14.15 -10.85 -23.88
C GLU A 76 13.82 -11.27 -22.45
N ALA A 77 13.38 -10.32 -21.64
CA ALA A 77 12.81 -10.63 -20.35
C ALA A 77 11.49 -11.42 -20.49
N PRO A 78 11.14 -12.25 -19.49
CA PRO A 78 9.87 -12.97 -19.48
C PRO A 78 8.67 -12.03 -19.67
N GLU A 79 7.64 -12.49 -20.37
CA GLU A 79 6.46 -11.69 -20.74
C GLU A 79 5.75 -11.05 -19.54
N PHE A 80 5.74 -11.74 -18.39
CA PHE A 80 5.24 -11.22 -17.11
C PHE A 80 5.99 -9.96 -16.62
N VAL A 81 7.28 -9.87 -16.89
CA VAL A 81 8.13 -8.73 -16.49
C VAL A 81 8.00 -7.57 -17.48
N ARG A 82 7.72 -7.88 -18.75
CA ARG A 82 7.51 -6.88 -19.81
C ARG A 82 6.19 -6.12 -19.65
N ASN A 83 5.15 -6.78 -19.15
CA ASN A 83 3.81 -6.21 -18.94
C ASN A 83 3.40 -6.22 -17.46
N ILE A 84 4.25 -5.65 -16.58
CA ILE A 84 3.90 -5.53 -15.16
C ILE A 84 2.71 -4.59 -15.00
N VAL A 85 1.54 -5.17 -14.71
CA VAL A 85 0.38 -4.41 -14.27
C VAL A 85 0.54 -4.11 -12.78
N LEU A 86 0.66 -2.83 -12.44
CA LEU A 86 0.75 -2.38 -11.05
C LEU A 86 -0.57 -2.65 -10.33
N PRO A 87 -0.56 -3.35 -9.18
CA PRO A 87 -1.76 -3.48 -8.37
C PRO A 87 -2.18 -2.11 -7.86
N VAL A 88 -3.45 -1.77 -8.05
CA VAL A 88 -4.01 -0.53 -7.49
C VAL A 88 -3.83 -0.56 -5.97
N GLY A 89 -3.15 0.46 -5.45
CA GLY A 89 -2.92 0.60 -4.01
C GLY A 89 -1.73 -0.16 -3.42
N ILE A 90 -0.84 -0.77 -4.25
CA ILE A 90 0.36 -1.47 -3.76
C ILE A 90 1.20 -0.65 -2.79
N SER A 91 1.49 0.60 -3.15
CA SER A 91 2.23 1.51 -2.27
C SER A 91 1.51 1.73 -0.94
N PHE A 92 0.19 1.91 -0.96
CA PHE A 92 -0.56 2.21 0.25
C PHE A 92 -0.60 1.02 1.21
N TYR A 93 -1.02 -0.17 0.76
CA TYR A 93 -1.08 -1.31 1.68
C TYR A 93 0.31 -1.76 2.15
N THR A 94 1.35 -1.68 1.30
CA THR A 94 2.72 -2.03 1.70
C THR A 94 3.24 -1.09 2.78
N PHE A 95 3.06 0.23 2.64
CA PHE A 95 3.45 1.18 3.68
C PHE A 95 2.59 1.06 4.94
N GLN A 96 1.30 0.81 4.80
CA GLN A 96 0.37 0.63 5.92
C GLN A 96 0.71 -0.62 6.74
N SER A 97 1.05 -1.73 6.07
CA SER A 97 1.46 -3.00 6.67
C SER A 97 2.85 -2.90 7.31
N MET A 98 3.80 -2.26 6.64
CA MET A 98 5.13 -1.98 7.20
C MET A 98 5.06 -1.05 8.42
N SER A 99 4.22 -0.01 8.38
CA SER A 99 4.03 0.91 9.52
C SER A 99 3.54 0.18 10.76
N TYR A 100 2.69 -0.84 10.60
CA TYR A 100 2.23 -1.67 11.71
C TYR A 100 3.39 -2.36 12.42
N SER A 101 4.26 -3.07 11.68
CA SER A 101 5.45 -3.73 12.25
C SER A 101 6.41 -2.74 12.93
N ILE A 102 6.61 -1.56 12.34
CA ILE A 102 7.46 -0.50 12.90
C ILE A 102 6.85 0.05 14.20
N ASP A 103 5.56 0.35 14.22
CA ASP A 103 4.87 0.90 15.38
C ASP A 103 4.81 -0.11 16.53
N LEU A 104 4.67 -1.41 16.24
CA LEU A 104 4.80 -2.47 17.24
C LEU A 104 6.21 -2.54 17.83
N TYR A 105 7.24 -2.50 16.99
CA TYR A 105 8.63 -2.53 17.44
C TYR A 105 8.97 -1.32 18.31
N ARG A 106 8.42 -0.14 17.99
CA ARG A 106 8.58 1.10 18.76
C ARG A 106 7.70 1.19 20.00
N GLY A 107 6.76 0.26 20.20
CA GLY A 107 5.79 0.31 21.30
C GLY A 107 4.73 1.41 21.16
N HIS A 108 4.55 1.96 19.95
CA HIS A 108 3.54 2.98 19.66
C HIS A 108 2.16 2.39 19.34
N ALA A 109 2.09 1.08 19.06
CA ALA A 109 0.86 0.36 18.80
C ALA A 109 0.82 -0.96 19.59
N ARG A 110 -0.38 -1.51 19.78
CA ARG A 110 -0.61 -2.86 20.30
C ARG A 110 -0.84 -3.82 19.13
N PRO A 111 -0.47 -5.11 19.25
CA PRO A 111 -0.75 -6.09 18.21
C PRO A 111 -2.24 -6.18 17.94
N ALA A 112 -2.59 -6.45 16.68
CA ALA A 112 -3.97 -6.72 16.30
C ALA A 112 -4.48 -7.96 17.04
N PRO A 113 -5.70 -7.91 17.61
CA PRO A 113 -6.21 -9.01 18.43
C PRO A 113 -6.59 -10.23 17.58
N SER A 114 -6.87 -10.05 16.30
CA SER A 114 -7.11 -11.13 15.35
C SER A 114 -6.50 -10.83 13.98
N PHE A 115 -6.26 -11.89 13.21
CA PHE A 115 -5.87 -11.77 11.80
C PHE A 115 -6.93 -11.04 10.97
N ILE A 116 -8.21 -11.23 11.30
CA ILE A 116 -9.33 -10.60 10.58
C ILE A 116 -9.29 -9.08 10.77
N ASP A 117 -9.02 -8.59 11.98
CA ASP A 117 -8.93 -7.15 12.23
C ASP A 117 -7.76 -6.51 11.49
N PHE A 118 -6.63 -7.22 11.45
CA PHE A 118 -5.46 -6.78 10.69
C PHE A 118 -5.74 -6.80 9.17
N ALA A 119 -6.33 -7.86 8.66
CA ALA A 119 -6.71 -7.98 7.26
C ALA A 119 -7.75 -6.93 6.86
N CYS A 120 -8.71 -6.61 7.74
CA CYS A 120 -9.69 -5.54 7.52
C CYS A 120 -9.01 -4.18 7.44
N TYR A 121 -8.04 -3.89 8.32
CA TYR A 121 -7.23 -2.68 8.27
C TYR A 121 -6.46 -2.57 6.94
N VAL A 122 -5.72 -3.61 6.54
CA VAL A 122 -4.93 -3.60 5.29
C VAL A 122 -5.80 -3.54 4.04
N SER A 123 -6.98 -4.17 4.05
CA SER A 123 -7.89 -4.20 2.89
C SER A 123 -8.89 -3.04 2.84
N MET A 124 -8.76 -2.03 3.71
CA MET A 124 -9.72 -0.93 3.80
C MET A 124 -9.63 0.01 2.58
N PHE A 125 -10.42 -0.30 1.55
CA PHE A 125 -10.38 0.35 0.23
C PHE A 125 -10.37 1.90 0.22
N PRO A 126 -11.13 2.61 1.08
CA PRO A 126 -11.09 4.08 1.12
C PRO A 126 -9.67 4.65 1.33
N GLN A 127 -8.79 3.91 2.01
CA GLN A 127 -7.39 4.32 2.24
C GLN A 127 -6.45 3.84 1.13
N LEU A 128 -6.79 2.77 0.41
CA LEU A 128 -5.91 2.12 -0.58
C LEU A 128 -5.72 2.91 -1.87
N VAL A 129 -6.66 3.78 -2.26
CA VAL A 129 -6.61 4.45 -3.57
C VAL A 129 -5.97 5.84 -3.49
N ALA A 130 -6.30 6.62 -2.45
CA ALA A 130 -5.85 8.01 -2.35
C ALA A 130 -5.97 8.61 -0.93
N GLY A 131 -5.98 7.78 0.13
CA GLY A 131 -6.04 8.27 1.50
C GLY A 131 -4.65 8.64 2.04
N PRO A 132 -4.53 9.51 3.06
CA PRO A 132 -3.29 9.61 3.82
C PRO A 132 -2.92 8.22 4.39
N ILE A 133 -1.64 7.92 4.55
CA ILE A 133 -1.19 6.66 5.16
C ILE A 133 -1.66 6.66 6.62
N VAL A 134 -2.74 5.95 6.91
CA VAL A 134 -3.32 5.88 8.24
C VAL A 134 -2.62 4.81 9.05
N ARG A 135 -2.23 5.13 10.28
CA ARG A 135 -1.57 4.19 11.19
C ARG A 135 -2.57 3.25 11.84
N TYR A 136 -2.13 2.03 12.12
CA TYR A 136 -2.96 1.01 12.75
C TYR A 136 -3.56 1.49 14.06
N GLY A 137 -2.75 2.12 14.93
CA GLY A 137 -3.19 2.59 16.24
C GLY A 137 -4.40 3.53 16.22
N SER A 138 -4.56 4.36 15.18
CA SER A 138 -5.71 5.27 15.04
C SER A 138 -7.00 4.61 14.55
N VAL A 139 -6.89 3.44 13.92
CA VAL A 139 -8.02 2.72 13.31
C VAL A 139 -8.42 1.50 14.14
N ALA A 140 -7.47 0.91 14.86
CA ALA A 140 -7.65 -0.33 15.62
C ALA A 140 -8.83 -0.26 16.59
N GLU A 141 -9.01 0.87 17.28
CA GLU A 141 -10.13 1.02 18.21
C GLU A 141 -11.46 1.19 17.48
N GLN A 142 -11.48 1.96 16.39
CA GLN A 142 -12.67 2.19 15.57
C GLN A 142 -13.16 0.93 14.85
N LEU A 143 -12.26 -0.05 14.61
CA LEU A 143 -12.63 -1.37 14.09
C LEU A 143 -13.32 -2.25 15.13
N ARG A 144 -13.00 -2.07 16.42
CA ARG A 144 -13.59 -2.84 17.51
C ARG A 144 -14.88 -2.22 18.04
N SER A 145 -14.87 -0.92 18.28
CA SER A 145 -15.99 -0.18 18.82
C SER A 145 -16.22 1.07 17.98
N ARG A 146 -17.42 1.19 17.40
CA ARG A 146 -17.80 2.31 16.53
C ARG A 146 -19.03 2.99 17.08
N GLU A 147 -18.91 4.29 17.35
CA GLU A 147 -20.05 5.13 17.74
C GLU A 147 -20.65 5.85 16.53
N HIS A 148 -21.99 5.94 16.54
CA HIS A 148 -22.76 6.65 15.53
C HIS A 148 -23.49 7.83 16.14
N THR A 149 -23.06 9.02 15.77
CA THR A 149 -23.71 10.27 16.16
C THR A 149 -24.21 11.02 14.94
N ILE A 150 -25.33 11.72 15.10
CA ILE A 150 -25.87 12.60 14.06
C ILE A 150 -24.85 13.69 13.71
N GLU A 151 -24.14 14.22 14.72
CA GLU A 151 -23.09 15.21 14.53
C GLU A 151 -21.93 14.68 13.66
N GLY A 152 -21.50 13.45 13.88
CA GLY A 152 -20.50 12.78 13.05
C GLY A 152 -20.96 12.60 11.61
N PHE A 153 -22.23 12.24 11.41
CA PHE A 153 -22.84 12.13 10.09
C PHE A 153 -22.90 13.48 9.36
N VAL A 154 -23.37 14.54 10.03
CA VAL A 154 -23.43 15.91 9.48
C VAL A 154 -22.05 16.43 9.11
N THR A 155 -21.04 16.17 9.95
CA THR A 155 -19.65 16.51 9.65
C THR A 155 -19.13 15.75 8.44
N GLY A 156 -19.41 14.45 8.36
CA GLY A 156 -19.04 13.59 7.23
C GLY A 156 -19.64 14.07 5.91
N ILE A 157 -20.94 14.34 5.86
CA ILE A 157 -21.60 14.78 4.63
C ILE A 157 -21.19 16.20 4.22
N THR A 158 -20.87 17.06 5.19
CA THR A 158 -20.34 18.40 4.90
C THR A 158 -18.96 18.32 4.25
N ARG A 159 -18.05 17.49 4.79
CA ARG A 159 -16.74 17.23 4.18
C ARG A 159 -16.87 16.62 2.78
N PHE A 160 -17.80 15.66 2.62
CA PHE A 160 -18.07 15.05 1.32
C PHE A 160 -18.54 16.09 0.29
N LYS A 161 -19.55 16.91 0.61
CA LYS A 161 -20.07 17.94 -0.31
C LYS A 161 -18.99 18.92 -0.75
N VAL A 162 -18.18 19.41 0.18
CA VAL A 162 -17.09 20.35 -0.13
C VAL A 162 -16.01 19.68 -0.98
N GLY A 163 -15.59 18.46 -0.63
CA GLY A 163 -14.61 17.69 -1.42
C GLY A 163 -15.11 17.39 -2.84
N PHE A 164 -16.38 16.98 -2.96
CA PHE A 164 -17.04 16.71 -4.23
C PHE A 164 -17.09 17.97 -5.11
N ALA A 165 -17.52 19.11 -4.56
CA ALA A 165 -17.53 20.38 -5.27
C ALA A 165 -16.12 20.79 -5.74
N LYS A 166 -15.11 20.66 -4.87
CA LYS A 166 -13.71 20.95 -5.25
C LYS A 166 -13.20 20.04 -6.38
N LYS A 167 -13.57 18.76 -6.35
CA LYS A 167 -13.15 17.79 -7.38
C LYS A 167 -13.80 18.12 -8.73
N VAL A 168 -15.13 18.19 -8.76
CA VAL A 168 -15.91 18.32 -10.00
C VAL A 168 -15.86 19.73 -10.59
N LEU A 169 -15.93 20.77 -9.74
CA LEU A 169 -16.04 22.16 -10.23
C LEU A 169 -14.68 22.83 -10.46
N LEU A 170 -13.61 22.38 -9.78
CA LEU A 170 -12.29 23.01 -9.88
C LEU A 170 -11.25 22.05 -10.43
N ALA A 171 -10.99 20.93 -9.75
CA ALA A 171 -9.87 20.06 -10.09
C ALA A 171 -10.03 19.42 -11.48
N ASP A 172 -11.22 18.92 -11.83
CA ASP A 172 -11.44 18.27 -13.13
C ASP A 172 -11.37 19.27 -14.30
N PRO A 173 -12.02 20.46 -14.27
CA PRO A 173 -11.84 21.48 -15.31
C PRO A 173 -10.41 21.99 -15.45
N MET A 174 -9.71 22.22 -14.33
CA MET A 174 -8.31 22.64 -14.39
C MET A 174 -7.40 21.52 -14.91
N GLY A 175 -7.70 20.26 -14.60
CA GLY A 175 -7.01 19.10 -15.16
C GLY A 175 -7.13 19.05 -16.68
N MET A 176 -8.35 19.21 -17.21
CA MET A 176 -8.56 19.25 -18.66
C MET A 176 -7.79 20.37 -19.35
N MET A 177 -7.72 21.57 -18.76
CA MET A 177 -6.90 22.65 -19.32
C MET A 177 -5.40 22.38 -19.22
N ALA A 178 -4.93 21.78 -18.12
CA ALA A 178 -3.53 21.40 -17.99
C ALA A 178 -3.14 20.36 -19.05
N ASP A 179 -3.98 19.33 -19.25
CA ASP A 179 -3.77 18.31 -20.28
C ASP A 179 -3.72 18.91 -21.68
N ALA A 180 -4.61 19.86 -21.99
CA ALA A 180 -4.59 20.58 -23.26
C ALA A 180 -3.30 21.41 -23.47
N CYS A 181 -2.80 22.07 -22.43
CA CYS A 181 -1.55 22.82 -22.49
C CYS A 181 -0.32 21.91 -22.64
N PHE A 182 -0.24 20.81 -21.88
CA PHE A 182 0.89 19.88 -21.95
C PHE A 182 0.88 19.02 -23.21
N GLY A 183 -0.29 18.75 -23.81
CA GLY A 183 -0.41 18.04 -25.07
C GLY A 183 -0.20 18.89 -26.33
N ALA A 184 -0.10 20.22 -26.19
CA ALA A 184 0.13 21.14 -27.30
C ALA A 184 1.61 21.39 -27.64
N GLY A 185 2.54 20.87 -26.83
CA GLY A 185 4.00 20.93 -27.05
C GLY A 185 4.58 19.55 -27.31
#